data_AF-A0A3P8MDB6-F1
#
_entry.id   AF-A0A3P8MDB6-F1
#
_cell.length_a   1.000
_cell.length_b   1.000
_cell.length_c   1.000
_cell.angle_alpha   90.00
_cell.angle_beta   90.00
_cell.angle_gamma   90.00
#
_symmetry.space_group_name_H-M   'P 1'
#
loop_
_entity.id
_entity.type
_entity.pdbx_description
1 polymer ?
#
loop_
_entity_poly.entity_id
_entity_poly.type
_entity_poly.pdbx_seq_one_letter_code
_entity_poly.pdbx_strand_id
1 'polypeptide(L)' 'MARNHKIDFTNYSAVIVCNRPGCLWRCGATDRRSAWRLYAGHCLFVHHDAAEARHARYRAGAPNYVS' A
#
# COMPACT_ATOMS: atom_id res chain seq x y z
N MET A 1 -16.89 -7.16 2.29
CA MET A 1 -16.25 -5.91 1.85
C MET A 1 -15.15 -6.27 0.84
N ALA A 2 -15.21 -5.73 -0.37
CA ALA A 2 -14.14 -5.91 -1.34
C ALA A 2 -12.84 -5.28 -0.82
N ARG A 3 -11.69 -5.91 -1.05
CA ARG A 3 -10.40 -5.36 -0.61
C ARG A 3 -10.06 -4.13 -1.45
N ASN A 4 -9.73 -3.01 -0.80
CA ASN A 4 -9.31 -1.75 -1.44
C ASN A 4 -7.98 -1.83 -2.20
N HIS A 5 -7.30 -2.98 -2.14
CA HIS A 5 -6.03 -3.24 -2.81
C HIS A 5 -5.84 -4.74 -3.10
N LYS A 6 -4.87 -5.03 -3.96
CA LYS A 6 -4.30 -6.36 -4.16
C LYS A 6 -2.78 -6.28 -4.06
N ILE A 7 -2.16 -7.20 -3.32
CA ILE A 7 -0.70 -7.40 -3.32
C ILE A 7 -0.41 -8.81 -3.76
N ASP A 8 0.30 -8.93 -4.88
CA ASP A 8 0.90 -10.17 -5.35
C ASP A 8 2.41 -10.09 -5.08
N PHE A 9 3.03 -11.17 -4.60
CA PHE A 9 4.45 -11.18 -4.27
C PHE A 9 5.10 -12.53 -4.56
N THR A 10 6.39 -12.47 -4.85
CA THR A 10 7.31 -13.60 -4.98
C THR A 10 8.40 -13.47 -3.90
N ASN A 11 9.40 -14.35 -3.92
CA ASN A 11 10.56 -14.25 -3.04
C ASN A 11 11.45 -13.02 -3.35
N TYR A 12 11.29 -12.38 -4.51
CA TYR A 12 12.21 -11.34 -5.01
C TYR A 12 11.52 -10.02 -5.37
N SER A 13 10.19 -10.00 -5.42
CA SER A 13 9.42 -8.84 -5.84
C SER A 13 8.00 -8.86 -5.28
N ALA A 14 7.40 -7.69 -5.17
CA ALA A 14 6.00 -7.52 -4.87
C ALA A 14 5.39 -6.47 -5.80
N VAL A 15 4.12 -6.64 -6.15
CA VAL A 15 3.33 -5.67 -6.90
C VAL A 15 2.09 -5.37 -6.09
N ILE A 16 1.81 -4.09 -5.90
CA ILE A 16 0.55 -3.63 -5.30
C ILE A 16 -0.28 -2.84 -6.30
N VAL A 17 -1.58 -3.09 -6.29
CA VAL A 17 -2.59 -2.41 -7.10
C VAL A 17 -3.64 -1.83 -6.16
N CYS A 18 -4.01 -0.56 -6.36
CA CYS A 18 -5.16 0.05 -5.69
C CYS A 18 -6.44 -0.34 -6.42
N ASN A 19 -7.45 -0.83 -5.70
CA ASN A 19 -8.74 -1.24 -6.26
C ASN A 19 -9.86 -0.24 -5.97
N ARG A 20 -9.53 0.98 -5.53
CA ARG A 20 -10.56 2.02 -5.38
C ARG A 20 -11.15 2.38 -6.74
N PRO A 21 -12.47 2.58 -6.84
CA PRO A 21 -13.11 3.03 -8.07
C PRO A 21 -12.42 4.28 -8.64
N GLY A 22 -12.02 4.23 -9.90
CA GLY A 22 -11.34 5.34 -10.58
C GLY A 22 -9.85 5.48 -10.30
N CYS A 23 -9.25 4.66 -9.42
CA CYS A 23 -7.81 4.66 -9.21
C CYS A 23 -7.11 3.64 -10.10
N LEU A 24 -6.13 4.09 -10.90
CA LEU A 24 -5.31 3.24 -11.77
C LEU A 24 -3.89 3.01 -11.22
N TRP A 25 -3.68 3.35 -9.94
CA TRP A 25 -2.37 3.27 -9.33
C TRP A 25 -1.93 1.83 -9.12
N ARG A 26 -0.70 1.55 -9.54
CA ARG A 26 0.00 0.28 -9.39
C ARG A 26 1.49 0.55 -9.17
N CYS A 27 2.13 -0.23 -8.32
CA CYS A 27 3.53 -0.03 -8.00
C CYS A 27 4.25 -1.35 -7.74
N GLY A 28 5.48 -1.46 -8.24
CA GLY A 28 6.40 -2.55 -7.93
C GLY A 28 7.23 -2.22 -6.69
N ALA A 29 7.60 -3.25 -5.95
CA ALA A 29 8.46 -3.19 -4.78
C ALA A 29 9.36 -4.42 -4.73
N THR A 30 10.45 -4.32 -3.97
CA THR A 30 11.39 -5.43 -3.73
C THR A 30 10.78 -6.53 -2.87
N ASP A 31 9.86 -6.17 -1.98
CA ASP A 31 9.28 -7.09 -1.02
C ASP A 31 7.88 -6.64 -0.58
N ARG A 32 7.17 -7.54 0.10
CA ARG A 32 5.79 -7.30 0.56
C ARG A 32 5.67 -6.12 1.53
N ARG A 33 6.65 -5.88 2.40
CA ARG A 33 6.61 -4.76 3.36
C ARG A 33 6.77 -3.44 2.64
N SER A 34 7.71 -3.36 1.70
CA SER A 34 7.91 -2.20 0.83
C SER A 34 6.66 -1.87 0.01
N ALA A 35 5.97 -2.88 -0.53
CA ALA A 35 4.68 -2.69 -1.22
C ALA A 35 3.62 -2.06 -0.30
N TRP A 36 3.52 -2.51 0.95
CA TRP A 36 2.60 -1.91 1.94
C TRP A 36 2.94 -0.46 2.27
N ARG A 37 4.23 -0.10 2.37
CA ARG A 37 4.67 1.28 2.63
C ARG A 37 4.26 2.21 1.49
N LEU A 38 4.46 1.77 0.25
CA LEU A 38 4.05 2.54 -0.94
C LEU A 38 2.54 2.76 -0.97
N TYR A 39 1.76 1.71 -0.67
CA TYR A 39 0.31 1.84 -0.60
C TYR A 39 -0.18 2.71 0.55
N ALA A 40 0.49 2.69 1.70
CA ALA A 40 0.17 3.60 2.79
C ALA A 40 0.35 5.07 2.38
N GLY A 41 1.46 5.39 1.71
CA GLY A 41 1.69 6.72 1.16
C GLY A 41 0.62 7.10 0.13
N HIS A 42 0.33 6.20 -0.81
CA HIS A 42 -0.72 6.40 -1.80
C HIS A 42 -2.10 6.69 -1.17
N CYS A 43 -2.51 5.89 -0.18
CA CYS A 43 -3.78 6.12 0.52
C CYS A 43 -3.81 7.48 1.21
N LEU A 44 -2.71 7.90 1.83
CA LEU A 44 -2.63 9.17 2.55
C LEU A 44 -2.65 10.37 1.61
N PHE A 45 -1.86 10.35 0.52
CA PHE A 45 -1.65 11.53 -0.32
C PHE A 45 -2.60 11.63 -1.50
N VAL A 46 -3.04 10.50 -2.07
CA VAL A 46 -3.91 10.49 -3.26
C VAL A 46 -5.38 10.35 -2.88
N HIS A 47 -5.66 9.56 -1.84
CA HIS A 47 -7.03 9.28 -1.42
C HIS A 47 -7.45 9.97 -0.12
N HIS A 48 -6.52 10.68 0.53
CA HIS A 48 -6.73 11.33 1.82
C HIS A 48 -7.34 10.40 2.89
N ASP A 49 -7.05 9.10 2.80
CA ASP A 49 -7.57 8.10 3.73
C ASP A 49 -6.51 7.72 4.77
N ALA A 50 -6.55 8.45 5.89
CA ALA A 50 -5.64 8.25 6.99
C ALA A 50 -5.84 6.89 7.70
N ALA A 51 -7.05 6.35 7.71
CA ALA A 51 -7.37 5.08 8.37
C ALA A 51 -6.73 3.91 7.63
N GLU A 52 -6.92 3.85 6.30
CA GLU A 52 -6.28 2.82 5.47
C GLU A 52 -4.76 3.00 5.40
N ALA A 53 -4.26 4.24 5.35
CA ALA A 53 -2.83 4.49 5.44
C ALA A 53 -2.23 3.93 6.75
N ARG A 54 -2.93 4.10 7.89
CA ARG A 54 -2.50 3.55 9.18
C ARG A 54 -2.53 2.02 9.19
N HIS A 55 -3.60 1.40 8.68
CA HIS A 55 -3.69 -0.05 8.58
C HIS A 55 -2.58 -0.63 7.67
N ALA A 56 -2.32 0.01 6.53
CA ALA A 56 -1.23 -0.37 5.63
C ALA A 56 0.15 -0.25 6.29
N ARG A 57 0.40 0.82 7.06
CA ARG A 57 1.64 0.98 7.86
C ARG A 57 1.81 -0.13 8.89
N TYR A 58 0.73 -0.51 9.58
CA TYR A 58 0.75 -1.61 10.53
C TYR A 58 1.11 -2.93 9.83
N ARG A 59 0.51 -3.21 8.66
CA ARG A 59 0.82 -4.40 7.84
C ARG A 59 2.25 -4.40 7.30
N ALA A 60 2.85 -3.23 7.10
CA ALA A 60 4.27 -3.11 6.78
C ALA A 60 5.20 -3.39 7.97
N GLY A 61 4.67 -3.48 9.20
CA GLY A 61 5.43 -3.66 10.44
C GLY A 61 6.15 -2.39 10.91
N ALA A 62 5.53 -1.20 10.77
CA ALA A 62 6.13 0.13 11.01
C ALA A 62 6.96 0.29 12.32
N PRO A 63 7.97 1.20 12.37
CA PRO A 63 8.04 2.51 11.66
C PRO A 63 9.38 2.76 10.88
N ASN A 64 9.57 3.73 9.97
CA ASN A 64 9.35 5.19 9.98
C ASN A 64 9.22 5.75 8.56
N TYR A 65 8.32 6.73 8.32
CA TYR A 65 8.57 7.88 7.44
C TYR A 65 7.73 9.07 7.96
N VAL A 66 8.46 9.99 8.61
CA VAL A 66 8.28 11.44 8.86
C VAL A 66 6.95 11.95 9.43
N SER A 67 7.06 12.58 10.60
CA SER A 67 6.13 13.53 11.25
C SER A 67 5.88 14.78 10.42
#